data_AF-A0A2N5AL82-F1
#
_entry.id   AF-A0A2N5AL82-F1
#
_cell.length_a   1.000
_cell.length_b   1.000
_cell.length_c   1.000
_cell.angle_alpha   90.00
_cell.angle_beta   90.00
_cell.angle_gamma   90.00
#
_symmetry.space_group_name_H-M   'P 1'
#
loop_
_entity.id
_entity.type
_entity.pdbx_description
1 polymer ?
#
loop_
_entity_poly.entity_id
_entity_poly.type
_entity_poly.pdbx_seq_one_letter_code
_entity_poly.pdbx_strand_id
1 'polypeptide(L)'
;MEILVTLTIISVPVIYILWDRYFRIYPLSYFGIENVQRVAKWESPEWREQVFSRGGMTSREWIKINTRQLEAIIAELQRRKKINIHHQIKI
;
A
#
# COMPACT_ATOMS: atom_id res chain seq x y z
N MET A 1 -8.47 27.55 -31.94
CA MET A 1 -7.14 26.94 -32.10
C MET A 1 -6.33 27.06 -30.81
N GLU A 2 -6.14 28.26 -30.26
CA GLU A 2 -5.32 28.48 -29.04
C GLU A 2 -5.82 27.71 -27.81
N ILE A 3 -7.13 27.71 -27.52
CA ILE A 3 -7.69 26.98 -26.36
C ILE A 3 -7.44 25.48 -26.45
N LEU A 4 -7.63 24.88 -27.64
CA LEU A 4 -7.39 23.46 -27.88
C LEU A 4 -5.91 23.11 -27.67
N VAL A 5 -5.00 23.92 -28.21
CA VAL A 5 -3.55 23.73 -28.04
C VAL A 5 -3.15 23.82 -26.57
N THR A 6 -3.66 24.81 -25.83
CA THR A 6 -3.39 24.95 -24.39
C THR A 6 -3.90 23.75 -23.58
N LEU A 7 -5.12 23.27 -23.87
CA LEU A 7 -5.67 22.09 -23.22
C LEU A 7 -4.86 20.83 -23.51
N THR A 8 -4.39 20.65 -24.76
CA THR A 8 -3.52 19.53 -25.11
C THR A 8 -2.22 19.58 -24.31
N ILE A 9 -1.54 20.73 -24.24
CA ILE A 9 -0.29 20.87 -23.49
C ILE A 9 -0.48 20.55 -22.00
N ILE A 10 -1.58 21.00 -21.38
CA ILE A 10 -1.87 20.72 -19.96
C ILE A 10 -2.29 19.26 -19.74
N SER A 11 -2.98 18.64 -20.70
CA SER A 11 -3.45 17.26 -20.56
C SER A 11 -2.30 16.26 -20.46
N VAL A 12 -1.19 16.49 -21.16
CA VAL A 12 -0.02 15.59 -21.18
C VAL A 12 0.59 15.35 -19.79
N PRO A 13 0.96 16.39 -18.99
CA PRO A 13 1.49 16.18 -17.65
C PRO A 13 0.44 15.58 -16.70
N VAL A 14 -0.84 15.93 -16.85
CA VAL A 14 -1.92 15.35 -16.04
C VAL A 14 -2.05 13.85 -16.31
N ILE A 15 -2.05 13.44 -17.57
CA ILE A 15 -2.08 12.04 -17.97
C ILE A 15 -0.85 11.30 -17.44
N TYR A 16 0.33 11.90 -17.52
CA TYR A 16 1.56 11.31 -16.97
C TYR A 16 1.47 11.09 -15.45
N ILE A 17 0.99 12.08 -14.69
CA ILE A 17 0.82 11.97 -13.23
C ILE A 17 -0.19 10.86 -12.90
N LEU A 18 -1.29 10.76 -13.66
CA LEU A 18 -2.27 9.71 -13.48
C LEU A 18 -1.69 8.33 -13.83
N TRP A 19 -0.95 8.20 -14.93
CA TRP A 19 -0.27 6.96 -15.27
C TRP A 19 0.70 6.52 -14.18
N ASP A 20 1.55 7.43 -13.72
CA ASP A 20 2.53 7.18 -12.67
C ASP A 20 1.88 6.72 -11.36
N ARG A 21 0.77 7.38 -10.98
CA ARG A 21 0.11 7.12 -9.70
C ARG A 21 -0.71 5.83 -9.68
N TYR A 22 -1.29 5.44 -10.81
CA TYR A 22 -2.29 4.37 -10.87
C TYR A 22 -1.80 3.11 -11.59
N PHE A 23 -0.98 3.25 -12.63
CA PHE A 23 -0.63 2.15 -13.53
C PHE A 23 0.85 1.77 -13.48
N ARG A 24 1.72 2.68 -13.05
CA ARG A 24 3.15 2.39 -12.97
C ARG A 24 3.45 1.34 -11.92
N ILE A 25 3.97 0.22 -12.39
CA ILE A 25 4.48 -0.87 -11.55
C ILE A 25 5.95 -0.56 -11.25
N TYR A 26 6.26 -0.46 -9.97
CA TYR A 26 7.62 -0.31 -9.48
C TYR A 26 8.19 -1.69 -9.13
N PRO A 27 9.49 -1.94 -9.42
CA PRO A 27 10.14 -3.19 -9.03
C PRO A 27 10.14 -3.33 -7.50
N LEU A 28 10.12 -4.56 -6.98
CA LEU A 28 10.06 -4.79 -5.53
C LEU A 28 11.23 -4.14 -4.75
N SER A 29 12.39 -3.98 -5.39
CA SER A 29 13.55 -3.27 -4.83
C SER A 29 13.26 -1.81 -4.49
N TYR A 30 12.35 -1.16 -5.22
CA TYR A 30 11.93 0.21 -4.95
C TYR A 30 11.30 0.36 -3.55
N PHE A 31 10.59 -0.66 -3.08
CA PHE A 31 9.94 -0.67 -1.76
C PHE A 31 10.82 -1.25 -0.64
N GLY A 32 12.04 -1.68 -0.97
CA GLY A 32 12.92 -2.44 -0.11
C GLY A 32 12.49 -3.91 -0.03
N ILE A 33 13.30 -4.81 -0.62
CA ILE A 33 12.99 -6.25 -0.73
C ILE A 33 12.68 -6.87 0.64
N GLU A 34 13.45 -6.51 1.68
CA GLU A 34 13.23 -7.02 3.04
C GLU A 34 11.87 -6.61 3.61
N ASN A 35 11.43 -5.37 3.36
CA ASN A 35 10.11 -4.90 3.78
C ASN A 35 9.01 -5.65 3.06
N VAL A 36 9.16 -5.87 1.75
CA VAL A 36 8.21 -6.63 0.93
C VAL A 36 8.11 -8.07 1.45
N GLN A 37 9.23 -8.72 1.75
CA GLN A 37 9.25 -10.06 2.32
C GLN A 37 8.61 -10.12 3.71
N ARG A 38 8.86 -9.12 4.57
CA ARG A 38 8.24 -9.04 5.90
C ARG A 38 6.72 -8.93 5.79
N VAL A 39 6.24 -8.05 4.92
CA VAL A 39 4.82 -7.86 4.65
C VAL A 39 4.22 -9.16 4.10
N ALA A 40 4.87 -9.77 3.11
CA ALA A 40 4.42 -10.99 2.46
C ALA A 40 4.17 -12.15 3.45
N LYS A 41 4.91 -12.26 4.55
CA LYS A 41 4.70 -13.29 5.58
C LYS A 41 3.28 -13.29 6.17
N TRP A 42 2.62 -12.14 6.17
CA TRP A 42 1.29 -11.94 6.75
C TRP A 42 0.19 -11.85 5.68
N GLU A 43 0.57 -11.92 4.41
CA GLU A 43 -0.33 -11.76 3.28
C GLU A 43 -0.72 -13.09 2.65
N SER A 44 -1.86 -13.07 1.96
CA SER A 44 -2.42 -14.28 1.36
C SER A 44 -1.46 -14.88 0.32
N PRO A 45 -1.46 -16.21 0.13
CA PRO A 45 -0.66 -16.85 -0.93
C PRO A 45 -0.93 -16.25 -2.31
N GLU A 46 -2.18 -15.91 -2.61
CA GLU A 46 -2.60 -15.35 -3.91
C GLU A 46 -2.00 -13.97 -4.14
N TRP A 47 -2.01 -13.09 -3.12
CA TRP A 47 -1.37 -11.78 -3.21
C TRP A 47 0.13 -11.91 -3.41
N ARG A 48 0.77 -12.82 -2.67
CA ARG A 48 2.21 -13.08 -2.82
C ARG A 48 2.53 -13.55 -4.23
N GLU A 49 1.83 -14.57 -4.71
CA GLU A 49 2.03 -15.11 -6.06
C GLU A 49 1.86 -14.01 -7.11
N GLN A 50 0.81 -13.20 -7.01
CA GLN A 50 0.57 -12.07 -7.90
C GLN A 50 1.73 -11.06 -7.89
N VAL A 51 2.22 -10.67 -6.72
CA VAL A 51 3.27 -9.65 -6.57
C VAL A 51 4.63 -10.17 -7.04
N PHE A 52 5.01 -11.39 -6.63
CA PHE A 52 6.31 -11.96 -6.95
C PHE A 52 6.39 -12.41 -8.41
N SER A 53 5.32 -12.97 -8.99
CA SER A 53 5.28 -13.32 -10.42
C SER A 53 5.33 -12.09 -11.32
N ARG A 54 4.62 -11.01 -10.93
CA ARG A 54 4.66 -9.72 -11.62
C ARG A 54 5.99 -8.99 -11.45
N GLY A 55 6.80 -9.35 -10.45
CA GLY A 55 8.10 -8.72 -10.16
C GLY A 55 8.01 -7.30 -9.61
N GLY A 56 6.82 -6.84 -9.22
CA GLY A 56 6.59 -5.46 -8.84
C GLY A 56 5.16 -5.16 -8.41
N MET A 57 4.94 -3.94 -7.92
CA MET A 57 3.61 -3.44 -7.60
C MET A 57 3.52 -1.92 -7.76
N THR A 58 2.31 -1.42 -7.85
CA THR A 58 2.04 0.02 -7.81
C THR A 58 2.27 0.55 -6.39
N SER A 59 2.65 1.82 -6.27
CA SER A 59 2.78 2.48 -4.96
C SER A 59 1.47 2.48 -4.17
N ARG A 60 0.32 2.47 -4.86
CA ARG A 60 -0.99 2.37 -4.21
C ARG A 60 -1.24 1.00 -3.58
N GLU A 61 -0.92 -0.08 -4.29
CA GLU A 61 -1.01 -1.44 -3.72
C GLU A 61 -0.14 -1.54 -2.48
N TRP A 62 1.09 -1.03 -2.54
CA TRP A 62 2.01 -1.01 -1.40
C TRP A 62 1.45 -0.24 -0.19
N ILE A 63 0.98 0.99 -0.40
CA ILE A 63 0.38 1.81 0.66
C ILE A 63 -0.83 1.09 1.27
N LYS A 64 -1.73 0.58 0.43
CA LYS A 64 -2.96 -0.11 0.88
C LYS A 64 -2.65 -1.29 1.79
N ILE A 65 -1.69 -2.14 1.43
CA ILE A 65 -1.31 -3.29 2.26
C ILE A 65 -0.71 -2.82 3.59
N ASN A 66 0.20 -1.85 3.57
CA ASN A 66 0.84 -1.35 4.79
C ASN A 66 -0.18 -0.70 5.74
N THR A 67 -1.12 0.09 5.20
CA THR A 67 -2.22 0.67 5.98
C THR A 67 -3.06 -0.40 6.65
N ARG A 68 -3.48 -1.44 5.92
CA ARG A 68 -4.27 -2.54 6.50
C ARG A 68 -3.51 -3.28 7.61
N GLN A 69 -2.22 -3.55 7.41
CA GLN A 69 -1.41 -4.19 8.45
C GLN A 69 -1.26 -3.30 9.69
N LEU A 70 -1.04 -2.00 9.50
CA LEU A 70 -0.99 -1.04 10.59
C LEU A 70 -2.30 -0.98 11.38
N GLU A 71 -3.43 -0.93 10.68
CA GLU A 71 -4.77 -0.96 11.30
C GLU A 71 -5.00 -2.23 12.12
N ALA A 72 -4.60 -3.40 11.59
CA ALA A 72 -4.69 -4.66 12.30
C ALA A 72 -3.84 -4.69 13.59
N ILE A 73 -2.62 -4.14 13.53
CA ILE A 73 -1.73 -4.02 14.69
C ILE A 73 -2.36 -3.09 15.74
N ILE A 74 -2.85 -1.92 15.33
CA ILE A 74 -3.50 -0.95 16.22
C ILE A 74 -4.71 -1.59 16.90
N ALA A 75 -5.56 -2.28 16.14
CA ALA A 75 -6.73 -2.96 16.69
C ALA A 75 -6.35 -4.02 17.73
N GLU A 76 -5.30 -4.81 17.46
CA GLU A 76 -4.82 -5.81 18.41
C GLU A 76 -4.24 -5.18 19.69
N LEU A 77 -3.47 -4.10 19.56
CA LEU A 77 -2.93 -3.38 20.72
C LEU A 77 -4.06 -2.80 21.60
N GLN A 78 -5.12 -2.27 20.98
CA GLN A 78 -6.30 -1.79 21.70
C GLN A 78 -7.02 -2.92 22.44
N ARG A 79 -7.18 -4.09 21.83
CA ARG A 79 -7.75 -5.27 22.50
C ARG A 79 -6.96 -5.67 23.73
N ARG A 80 -5.63 -5.75 23.62
CA ARG A 80 -4.75 -6.10 24.75
C ARG A 80 -4.82 -5.09 25.89
N LYS A 81 -4.84 -3.79 25.56
CA LYS A 81 -5.02 -2.72 26.56
C LYS A 81 -6.34 -2.87 27.32
N LYS A 82 -7.44 -3.15 26.62
CA LYS A 82 -8.76 -3.35 27.24
C LYS A 82 -8.78 -4.57 28.18
N ILE A 83 -8.17 -5.68 27.79
CA ILE A 83 -8.05 -6.89 28.62
C ILE A 83 -7.25 -6.60 29.89
N ASN A 84 -6.11 -5.91 29.76
CA ASN A 84 -5.26 -5.58 30.90
C ASN A 84 -5.99 -4.70 31.93
N ILE A 85 -6.71 -3.66 31.47
CA ILE A 85 -7.53 -2.81 32.35
C ILE A 85 -8.60 -3.64 33.07
N HIS A 86 -9.30 -4.52 32.36
CA HIS A 86 -10.33 -5.39 32.96
C HIS A 86 -9.76 -6.35 34.00
N HIS A 87 -8.53 -6.83 33.79
CA HIS A 87 -7.84 -7.68 34.77
C HIS A 87 -7.47 -6.89 36.02
N GLN A 88 -6.99 -5.65 35.89
CA GLN A 88 -6.62 -4.80 37.05
C GLN A 88 -7.82 -4.36 37.89
N ILE A 89 -9.02 -4.18 37.30
CA ILE A 89 -10.24 -3.79 38.03
C ILE A 89 -10.88 -4.99 38.79
N LYS A 90 -10.52 -6.22 38.42
CA LYS A 90 -11.04 -7.45 39.05
C LYS A 90 -10.24 -7.93 40.26
N ILE A 91 -9.15 -7.23 40.60
CA ILE A 91 -8.30 -7.46 41.78
C ILE A 91 -8.65 -6.39 42.81
#